data_AF-A0A1Y2AJR8-F1
#
_entry.id   AF-A0A1Y2AJR8-F1
#
_cell.length_a   1.000
_cell.length_b   1.000
_cell.length_c   1.000
_cell.angle_alpha   90.00
_cell.angle_beta   90.00
_cell.angle_gamma   90.00
#
_symmetry.space_group_name_H-M   'P 1'
#
loop_
_entity.id
_entity.type
_entity.pdbx_description
1 polymer ?
#
loop_
_entity_poly.entity_id
_entity_poly.type
_entity_poly.pdbx_seq_one_letter_code
_entity_poly.pdbx_strand_id
1 'polypeptide(L)'
;MYTYDENDNFVERYDLTFNNETHHFNEYTSLFFLQKVKYIILYNNEDIDKKEEDINTLVFWNVSTLSLFYSVAMYINVFPYWYSHLKKKNETFRLRIDSVGWYDNANMDICKNNNKTPCPDLIILGTNQKTGKSFESLLNKYSYYECM
;
A
#
# COMPACT_ATOMS: atom_id res chain seq x y z
N MET A 1 5.95 -9.26 6.36
CA MET A 1 5.13 -8.86 5.19
C MET A 1 4.35 -10.08 4.72
N TYR A 2 3.04 -9.95 4.54
CA TYR A 2 2.17 -10.99 3.98
C TYR A 2 1.79 -10.61 2.56
N THR A 3 1.70 -11.60 1.67
CA THR A 3 1.34 -11.40 0.25
C THR A 3 0.08 -12.18 -0.09
N TYR A 4 -0.74 -11.62 -0.99
CA TYR A 4 -2.01 -12.18 -1.40
C TYR A 4 -2.19 -12.12 -2.92
N ASP A 5 -2.82 -13.14 -3.49
CA ASP A 5 -3.05 -13.26 -4.93
C ASP A 5 -4.33 -12.55 -5.40
N GLU A 6 -4.64 -12.66 -6.70
CA GLU A 6 -5.81 -12.04 -7.32
C GLU A 6 -7.16 -12.50 -6.74
N ASN A 7 -7.18 -13.70 -6.16
CA ASN A 7 -8.36 -14.34 -5.55
C ASN A 7 -8.40 -14.14 -4.03
N ASP A 8 -7.58 -13.23 -3.49
CA ASP A 8 -7.45 -12.94 -2.07
C ASP A 8 -6.91 -14.13 -1.23
N ASN A 9 -6.26 -15.10 -1.88
CA ASN A 9 -5.59 -16.18 -1.15
C ASN A 9 -4.24 -15.71 -0.62
N PHE A 10 -3.92 -16.13 0.60
CA PHE A 10 -2.57 -15.96 1.14
C PHE A 10 -1.56 -16.75 0.29
N VAL A 11 -0.45 -16.10 -0.07
CA VAL A 11 0.62 -16.69 -0.88
C VAL A 11 1.80 -17.04 0.03
N GLU A 12 2.45 -16.02 0.58
CA GLU A 12 3.67 -16.19 1.36
C GLU A 12 3.87 -15.06 2.39
N ARG A 13 4.54 -15.40 3.50
CA ARG A 13 5.03 -14.46 4.50
C ARG A 13 6.54 -14.29 4.35
N TYR A 14 6.97 -13.04 4.24
CA TYR A 14 8.37 -12.63 4.21
C TYR A 14 8.73 -11.91 5.50
N ASP A 15 9.78 -12.34 6.17
CA ASP A 15 10.38 -11.60 7.28
C ASP A 15 11.43 -10.65 6.69
N LEU A 16 11.20 -9.34 6.84
CA LEU A 16 12.04 -8.30 6.22
C LEU A 16 12.92 -7.65 7.29
N THR A 17 14.21 -7.51 7.00
CA THR A 17 15.19 -6.91 7.93
C THR A 17 15.59 -5.53 7.45
N PHE A 18 15.19 -4.48 8.16
CA PHE A 18 15.52 -3.11 7.78
C PHE A 18 16.95 -2.75 8.19
N ASN A 19 17.74 -2.25 7.24
CA ASN A 19 19.10 -1.78 7.47
C ASN A 19 19.09 -0.25 7.67
N ASN A 20 19.48 0.19 8.87
CA ASN A 20 19.50 1.61 9.23
C ASN A 20 20.62 2.42 8.58
N GLU A 21 21.67 1.78 8.06
CA GLU A 21 22.76 2.45 7.36
C GLU A 21 22.41 2.71 5.89
N THR A 22 21.81 1.73 5.23
CA THR A 22 21.44 1.83 3.81
C THR A 22 20.03 2.37 3.59
N HIS A 23 19.20 2.40 4.63
CA HIS A 23 17.78 2.78 4.58
C HIS A 23 16.93 1.90 3.66
N HIS A 24 17.32 0.64 3.51
CA HIS A 24 16.61 -0.36 2.73
C HIS A 24 16.42 -1.65 3.53
N PHE A 25 15.40 -2.44 3.17
CA PHE A 25 15.34 -3.83 3.61
C PHE A 25 16.45 -4.65 2.94
N ASN A 26 17.07 -5.58 3.67
CA ASN A 26 18.11 -6.45 3.11
C ASN A 26 17.56 -7.31 1.94
N GLU A 27 16.27 -7.63 1.99
CA GLU A 27 15.56 -8.42 0.99
C GLU A 27 15.07 -7.56 -0.19
N TYR A 28 15.43 -6.27 -0.26
CA TYR A 28 14.91 -5.31 -1.23
C TYR A 28 14.97 -5.85 -2.67
N THR A 29 16.10 -6.42 -3.09
CA THR A 29 16.27 -7.00 -4.43
C THR A 29 15.27 -8.13 -4.70
N SER A 30 15.00 -9.00 -3.73
CA SER A 30 14.04 -10.10 -3.88
C SER A 30 12.61 -9.59 -4.07
N LEU A 31 12.25 -8.47 -3.42
CA LEU A 31 10.94 -7.84 -3.54
C LEU A 31 10.63 -7.35 -4.98
N PHE A 32 11.65 -7.03 -5.78
CA PHE A 32 11.47 -6.64 -7.20
C PHE A 32 10.90 -7.75 -8.06
N PHE A 33 11.17 -9.00 -7.70
CA PHE A 33 10.83 -10.17 -8.51
C PHE A 33 9.54 -10.84 -8.06
N LEU A 34 8.82 -10.25 -7.09
CA LEU A 34 7.50 -10.73 -6.71
C LEU A 34 6.52 -10.57 -7.88
N GLN A 35 5.77 -11.64 -8.13
CA GLN A 35 4.79 -11.73 -9.20
C GLN A 35 3.48 -12.29 -8.66
N LYS A 36 2.38 -11.98 -9.35
CA LYS A 36 1.01 -12.43 -9.01
C LYS A 36 0.56 -11.99 -7.62
N VAL A 37 1.05 -10.83 -7.17
CA VAL A 37 0.68 -10.24 -5.87
C VAL A 37 -0.34 -9.12 -6.11
N LYS A 38 -1.57 -9.34 -5.65
CA LYS A 38 -2.67 -8.36 -5.69
C LYS A 38 -2.47 -7.30 -4.62
N TYR A 39 -2.14 -7.71 -3.41
CA TYR A 39 -1.83 -6.78 -2.33
C TYR A 39 -0.87 -7.41 -1.33
N ILE A 40 -0.26 -6.54 -0.54
CA ILE A 40 0.58 -6.93 0.59
C ILE A 40 0.08 -6.27 1.86
N ILE A 41 0.40 -6.90 2.99
CA ILE A 41 0.20 -6.32 4.32
C ILE A 41 1.53 -6.34 5.06
N LEU A 42 1.99 -5.17 5.46
CA LEU A 42 3.22 -4.94 6.22
C LEU A 42 2.85 -4.73 7.68
N TYR A 43 3.48 -5.52 8.54
CA TYR A 43 3.42 -5.39 9.98
C TYR A 43 4.81 -5.09 10.51
N ASN A 44 4.85 -4.39 11.64
CA ASN A 44 5.98 -4.51 12.54
C ASN A 44 5.81 -5.81 13.37
N ASN A 45 6.91 -6.48 13.68
CA ASN A 45 6.89 -7.72 14.46
C ASN A 45 6.25 -7.55 15.86
N GLU A 46 6.33 -6.37 16.45
CA GLU A 46 5.71 -6.07 17.75
C GLU A 46 4.17 -6.08 17.73
N ASP A 47 3.58 -5.86 16.55
CA ASP A 47 2.14 -5.67 16.38
C ASP A 47 1.50 -6.82 15.60
N ILE A 48 2.25 -7.84 15.19
CA ILE A 48 1.81 -8.92 14.29
C ILE A 48 0.75 -9.84 14.92
N ASP A 49 0.81 -10.03 16.24
CA ASP A 49 -0.10 -10.90 17.00
C ASP A 49 -1.25 -10.11 17.67
N LYS A 50 -1.32 -8.80 17.43
CA LYS A 50 -2.44 -7.99 17.92
C LYS A 50 -3.70 -8.32 17.14
N LYS A 51 -4.85 -8.15 17.78
CA LYS A 51 -6.14 -8.37 17.13
C LYS A 51 -6.35 -7.34 16.03
N GLU A 52 -7.02 -7.72 14.95
CA GLU A 52 -7.25 -6.82 13.82
C GLU A 52 -8.02 -5.55 14.20
N GLU A 53 -8.92 -5.64 15.18
CA GLU A 53 -9.70 -4.50 15.72
C GLU A 53 -8.84 -3.43 16.40
N ASP A 54 -7.63 -3.81 16.85
CA ASP A 54 -6.70 -2.93 17.55
C ASP A 54 -5.61 -2.37 16.62
N ILE A 55 -5.65 -2.66 15.32
CA ILE A 55 -4.62 -2.25 14.36
C ILE A 55 -5.24 -1.40 13.25
N ASN A 56 -4.85 -0.13 13.20
CA ASN A 56 -5.23 0.74 12.10
C ASN A 56 -4.58 0.26 10.80
N THR A 57 -5.36 0.17 9.72
CA THR A 57 -4.83 -0.24 8.42
C THR A 57 -4.77 0.97 7.52
N LEU A 58 -3.55 1.40 7.17
CA LEU A 58 -3.37 2.37 6.11
C LEU A 58 -3.39 1.63 4.77
N VAL A 59 -4.34 1.97 3.90
CA VAL A 59 -4.54 1.37 2.59
C VAL A 59 -3.96 2.28 1.53
N PHE A 60 -3.01 1.73 0.76
CA PHE A 60 -2.30 2.46 -0.27
C PHE A 60 -2.53 1.85 -1.64
N TRP A 61 -3.11 2.63 -2.56
CA TRP A 61 -3.24 2.19 -3.94
C TRP A 61 -1.99 2.51 -4.74
N ASN A 62 -1.39 1.46 -5.28
CA ASN A 62 -0.26 1.54 -6.19
C ASN A 62 -0.72 1.35 -7.64
N VAL A 63 0.06 1.92 -8.57
CA VAL A 63 -0.16 1.78 -10.02
C VAL A 63 0.42 0.46 -10.57
N SER A 64 1.05 -0.36 -9.74
CA SER A 64 1.56 -1.69 -10.06
C SER A 64 0.46 -2.59 -10.58
N THR A 65 0.81 -3.44 -11.53
CA THR A 65 -0.02 -4.56 -11.96
C THR A 65 0.35 -5.83 -11.17
N LEU A 66 -0.49 -6.85 -11.23
CA LEU A 66 -0.20 -8.17 -10.64
C LEU A 66 1.14 -8.75 -11.12
N SER A 67 1.57 -8.40 -12.34
CA SER A 67 2.82 -8.86 -12.94
C SER A 67 4.05 -8.02 -12.61
N LEU A 68 3.89 -6.79 -12.09
CA LEU A 68 4.97 -5.82 -11.93
C LEU A 68 4.92 -5.18 -10.54
N PHE A 69 5.43 -5.91 -9.54
CA PHE A 69 5.43 -5.46 -8.14
C PHE A 69 6.58 -4.49 -7.79
N TYR A 70 7.56 -4.31 -8.67
CA TYR A 70 8.77 -3.52 -8.38
C TYR A 70 8.50 -2.09 -7.88
N SER A 71 7.45 -1.45 -8.39
CA SER A 71 7.11 -0.08 -8.00
C SER A 71 6.63 0.02 -6.55
N VAL A 72 6.15 -1.07 -5.96
CA VAL A 72 5.74 -1.16 -4.54
C VAL A 72 6.97 -1.21 -3.62
N ALA A 73 8.06 -1.83 -4.05
CA ALA A 73 9.26 -2.03 -3.22
C ALA A 73 9.83 -0.71 -2.67
N MET A 74 9.76 0.37 -3.44
CA MET A 74 10.19 1.70 -2.99
C MET A 74 9.40 2.18 -1.77
N TYR A 75 8.09 1.95 -1.76
CA TYR A 75 7.21 2.39 -0.68
C TYR A 75 7.31 1.50 0.56
N ILE A 76 7.65 0.22 0.37
CA ILE A 76 7.94 -0.69 1.49
C ILE A 76 9.08 -0.10 2.35
N ASN A 77 10.16 0.40 1.76
CA ASN A 77 11.28 0.98 2.52
C ASN A 77 10.91 2.21 3.36
N VAL A 78 9.78 2.87 3.08
CA VAL A 78 9.30 4.01 3.88
C VAL A 78 8.58 3.55 5.15
N PHE A 79 8.07 2.31 5.17
CA PHE A 79 7.28 1.77 6.27
C PHE A 79 7.94 1.91 7.66
N PRO A 80 9.23 1.58 7.87
CA PRO A 80 9.86 1.71 9.19
C PRO A 80 9.84 3.14 9.74
N TYR A 81 9.94 4.15 8.88
CA TYR A 81 9.89 5.56 9.29
C TYR A 81 8.47 5.97 9.68
N TRP A 82 7.48 5.60 8.88
CA TRP A 82 6.07 5.84 9.23
C TRP A 82 5.70 5.11 10.53
N TYR A 83 6.12 3.86 10.68
CA TYR A 83 5.98 3.07 11.91
C TYR A 83 6.58 3.78 13.12
N SER A 84 7.84 4.17 13.03
CA SER A 84 8.52 4.89 14.11
C SER A 84 7.80 6.22 14.47
N HIS A 85 7.26 6.93 13.47
CA HIS A 85 6.55 8.18 13.71
C HIS A 85 5.21 7.98 14.42
N LEU A 86 4.39 7.03 13.96
CA LEU A 86 3.07 6.76 14.56
C LEU A 86 3.17 6.05 15.91
N LYS A 87 4.18 5.19 16.10
CA LYS A 87 4.43 4.54 17.39
C LYS A 87 4.71 5.54 18.52
N LYS A 88 5.34 6.69 18.23
CA LYS A 88 5.54 7.78 19.22
C LYS A 88 4.23 8.36 19.74
N LYS A 89 3.13 8.19 19.01
CA LYS A 89 1.78 8.58 19.41
C LYS A 89 1.01 7.43 20.08
N ASN A 90 1.67 6.31 20.35
CA ASN A 90 1.06 5.06 20.85
C ASN A 90 0.01 4.47 19.90
N GLU A 91 0.12 4.77 18.61
CA GLU A 91 -0.74 4.20 17.57
C GLU A 91 -0.10 2.93 17.00
N THR A 92 -0.93 1.92 16.79
CA THR A 92 -0.61 0.65 16.12
C THR A 92 -1.14 0.72 14.70
N PHE A 93 -0.29 0.42 13.72
CA PHE A 93 -0.76 0.34 12.35
C PHE A 93 -0.06 -0.72 11.52
N ARG A 94 -0.77 -1.18 10.49
CA ARG A 94 -0.26 -1.98 9.39
C ARG A 94 -0.44 -1.22 8.08
N LEU A 95 0.50 -1.38 7.16
CA LEU A 95 0.41 -0.80 5.83
C LEU A 95 -0.06 -1.87 4.85
N ARG A 96 -1.20 -1.64 4.21
CA ARG A 96 -1.70 -2.44 3.10
C ARG A 96 -1.39 -1.72 1.80
N ILE A 97 -0.79 -2.41 0.84
CA ILE A 97 -0.52 -1.85 -0.49
C ILE A 97 -1.21 -2.71 -1.54
N ASP A 98 -2.16 -2.13 -2.27
CA ASP A 98 -2.92 -2.79 -3.32
C ASP A 98 -2.37 -2.43 -4.71
N SER A 99 -2.09 -3.45 -5.52
CA SER A 99 -1.73 -3.34 -6.93
C SER A 99 -2.98 -3.11 -7.78
N VAL A 100 -3.46 -1.87 -7.81
CA VAL A 100 -4.69 -1.50 -8.51
C VAL A 100 -4.47 -1.33 -10.01
N GLY A 101 -3.22 -1.17 -10.45
CA GLY A 101 -2.89 -0.96 -11.85
C GLY A 101 -3.19 0.48 -12.31
N TRP A 102 -2.54 0.86 -13.41
CA TRP A 102 -2.59 2.23 -13.89
C TRP A 102 -4.00 2.69 -14.32
N TYR A 103 -4.79 1.82 -14.95
CA TYR A 103 -6.11 2.21 -15.45
C TYR A 103 -7.11 2.43 -14.31
N ASP A 104 -7.25 1.47 -13.40
CA ASP A 104 -8.23 1.55 -12.31
C ASP A 104 -7.84 2.60 -11.29
N ASN A 105 -6.55 2.79 -11.01
CA ASN A 105 -6.08 3.85 -10.11
C ASN A 105 -6.55 5.27 -10.59
N ALA A 106 -6.61 5.50 -11.90
CA ALA A 106 -7.09 6.78 -12.47
C ALA A 106 -8.62 6.85 -12.64
N ASN A 107 -9.28 5.72 -12.93
CA ASN A 107 -10.65 5.72 -13.43
C ASN A 107 -11.66 5.09 -12.49
N MET A 108 -11.26 4.12 -11.68
CA MET A 108 -12.16 3.45 -10.75
C MET A 108 -12.71 4.49 -9.77
N ASP A 109 -14.01 4.38 -9.49
CA ASP A 109 -14.62 5.16 -8.43
C ASP A 109 -13.93 4.83 -7.10
N ILE A 110 -13.80 5.80 -6.22
CA ILE A 110 -13.10 5.63 -4.94
C ILE A 110 -14.16 5.48 -3.84
N CYS A 111 -13.95 4.52 -2.94
CA CYS A 111 -14.79 4.30 -1.75
C CYS A 111 -16.30 4.20 -2.05
N LYS A 112 -16.68 3.59 -3.18
CA LYS A 112 -18.07 3.22 -3.45
C LYS A 112 -18.34 1.78 -3.01
N ASN A 113 -19.53 1.55 -2.45
CA ASN A 113 -19.97 0.28 -1.84
C ASN A 113 -19.88 -0.96 -2.76
N ASN A 114 -19.73 -0.77 -4.07
CA ASN A 114 -19.70 -1.86 -5.06
C ASN A 114 -18.28 -2.21 -5.54
N ASN A 115 -17.25 -1.56 -5.00
CA ASN A 115 -15.87 -1.81 -5.43
C ASN A 115 -15.29 -3.05 -4.76
N LYS A 116 -14.54 -3.84 -5.53
CA LYS A 116 -13.81 -5.02 -5.01
C LYS A 116 -12.53 -4.65 -4.24
N THR A 117 -12.12 -3.39 -4.30
CA THR A 117 -10.87 -2.90 -3.70
C THR A 117 -11.21 -2.01 -2.50
N PRO A 118 -10.48 -2.15 -1.37
CA PRO A 118 -10.72 -1.32 -0.19
C PRO A 118 -10.55 0.17 -0.50
N CYS A 119 -11.27 0.99 0.26
CA CYS A 119 -11.12 2.44 0.25
C CYS A 119 -9.68 2.81 0.66
N PRO A 120 -8.93 3.54 -0.18
CA PRO A 120 -7.56 3.93 0.10
C PRO A 120 -7.48 5.19 0.96
N ASP A 121 -6.49 5.22 1.86
CA ASP A 121 -6.05 6.43 2.56
C ASP A 121 -5.07 7.24 1.70
N LEU A 122 -4.34 6.56 0.80
CA LEU A 122 -3.38 7.20 -0.08
C LEU A 122 -3.41 6.56 -1.48
N ILE A 123 -3.19 7.36 -2.51
CA ILE A 123 -3.19 6.92 -3.92
C ILE A 123 -1.99 7.53 -4.65
N ILE A 124 -1.18 6.69 -5.30
CA ILE A 124 -0.12 7.18 -6.19
C ILE A 124 -0.71 7.47 -7.55
N LEU A 125 -0.49 8.69 -8.04
CA LEU A 125 -0.82 9.07 -9.40
C LEU A 125 0.44 9.26 -10.23
N GLY A 126 0.51 8.55 -11.36
CA GLY A 126 1.49 8.80 -12.40
C GLY A 126 1.26 10.14 -13.07
N THR A 127 2.33 10.77 -13.58
CA THR A 127 2.27 12.08 -14.26
C THR A 127 1.31 12.10 -15.45
N ASN A 128 1.23 11.00 -16.21
CA ASN A 128 0.33 10.87 -17.36
C ASN A 128 -1.15 10.63 -16.98
N GLN A 129 -1.46 10.30 -15.71
CA GLN A 129 -2.85 10.27 -15.25
C GLN A 129 -3.39 11.68 -14.99
N LYS A 130 -2.51 12.69 -14.96
CA LYS A 130 -2.87 14.10 -14.79
C LYS A 130 -3.30 14.79 -16.07
N THR A 131 -3.09 14.19 -17.24
CA THR A 131 -3.29 14.87 -18.54
C THR A 131 -4.69 14.67 -19.14
N GLY A 132 -5.50 13.75 -18.61
CA GLY A 132 -6.86 13.47 -19.10
C GLY A 132 -8.01 14.07 -18.28
N LYS A 133 -7.74 14.60 -17.07
CA LYS A 133 -8.71 15.24 -16.18
C LYS A 133 -8.05 16.46 -15.56
N SER A 134 -8.78 17.57 -15.37
CA SER A 134 -8.22 18.77 -14.75
C SER A 134 -7.66 18.41 -13.36
N PHE A 135 -6.56 19.06 -12.98
CA PHE A 135 -5.96 18.88 -11.65
C PHE A 135 -6.99 19.14 -10.53
N GLU A 136 -7.95 20.03 -10.75
CA GLU A 136 -9.10 20.26 -9.85
C GLU A 136 -10.10 19.10 -9.82
N SER A 137 -10.33 18.40 -10.92
CA SER A 137 -11.17 17.19 -10.93
C SER A 137 -10.51 16.02 -10.20
N LEU A 138 -9.18 15.94 -10.26
CA LEU A 138 -8.42 14.97 -9.48
C LEU A 138 -8.40 15.39 -8.01
N LEU A 139 -8.04 16.63 -7.69
CA LEU A 139 -8.08 17.16 -6.34
C LEU A 139 -9.47 17.01 -5.73
N ASN A 140 -10.56 17.46 -6.35
CA ASN A 140 -11.92 17.26 -5.82
C ASN A 140 -12.28 15.78 -5.63
N LYS A 141 -11.65 14.85 -6.37
CA LYS A 141 -11.83 13.40 -6.16
C LYS A 141 -10.98 12.87 -4.99
N TYR A 142 -9.90 13.52 -4.59
CA TYR A 142 -8.99 13.09 -3.51
C TYR A 142 -9.04 13.97 -2.24
N SER A 143 -9.52 15.22 -2.32
CA SER A 143 -9.67 16.18 -1.23
C SER A 143 -11.04 16.08 -0.55
N TYR A 144 -12.04 15.51 -1.22
CA TYR A 144 -13.32 15.15 -0.60
C TYR A 144 -13.22 13.91 0.33
N TYR A 145 -12.08 13.23 0.34
CA TYR A 145 -11.84 12.03 1.14
C TYR A 145 -10.72 12.23 2.18
N GLU A 146 -10.52 13.46 2.68
CA GLU A 146 -10.28 13.62 4.13
C GLU A 146 -11.56 13.15 4.85
N CYS A 147 -11.89 11.87 4.74
CA CYS A 147 -13.04 11.28 5.36
C CYS A 147 -12.71 11.10 6.84
N MET A 148 -13.45 11.88 7.63
CA MET A 148 -13.78 11.69 9.04
C MET A 148 -13.80 10.22 9.49
#